data_AF-A0A7N2LMP7-F1
#
_entry.id   AF-A0A7N2LMP7-F1
#
_cell.length_a   1.000
_cell.length_b   1.000
_cell.length_c   1.000
_cell.angle_alpha   90.00
_cell.angle_beta   90.00
_cell.angle_gamma   90.00
#
_symmetry.space_group_name_H-M   'P 1'
#
loop_
_entity.id
_entity.type
_entity.pdbx_description
1 polymer ?
#
loop_
_entity_poly.entity_id
_entity_poly.type
_entity_poly.pdbx_seq_one_letter_code
_entity_poly.pdbx_strand_id
1 'polypeptide(L)'
;MVEVASAEPRECKKELSSNKSDSENSGEGPFQNDSTNEGAPKKGRSKSQLYEICAANYWKPPLFECCKEEGPSHAKMFTYKVIVEIKEASTTVLECFGAPRLKKKEAAEHAAEGALWYLKHIGFSPKDN
;
A
#
# COMPACT_ATOMS: atom_id res chain seq x y z
N MET A 1 46.44 1.76 14.04
CA MET A 1 45.48 2.69 14.67
C MET A 1 44.28 2.79 13.75
N VAL A 2 43.13 2.54 14.34
CA VAL A 2 41.81 2.54 13.72
C VAL A 2 41.43 3.96 13.33
N GLU A 3 40.83 4.16 12.16
CA GLU A 3 39.78 5.17 11.99
C GLU A 3 38.69 4.59 11.10
N VAL A 4 37.51 4.55 11.69
CA VAL A 4 36.24 4.11 11.13
C VAL A 4 35.42 5.38 10.95
N ALA A 5 34.93 5.65 9.75
CA ALA A 5 33.87 6.62 9.49
C ALA A 5 32.98 5.97 8.42
N SER A 6 31.83 5.36 8.72
CA SER A 6 30.59 5.87 9.33
C SER A 6 29.90 6.98 8.53
N ALA A 7 29.04 6.51 7.61
CA ALA A 7 27.75 7.05 7.15
C ALA A 7 27.66 8.45 6.52
N GLU A 8 27.01 8.51 5.35
CA GLU A 8 25.75 9.25 5.17
C GLU A 8 24.85 8.59 4.10
N PRO A 9 23.58 8.25 4.41
CA PRO A 9 22.60 7.80 3.43
C PRO A 9 22.01 8.97 2.63
N ARG A 10 21.72 8.67 1.36
CA ARG A 10 21.23 9.58 0.32
C ARG A 10 19.95 10.30 0.76
N GLU A 11 20.04 11.62 0.94
CA GLU A 11 18.87 12.49 1.04
C GLU A 11 18.15 12.58 -0.33
N CYS A 12 17.05 11.84 -0.48
CA CYS A 12 16.08 12.11 -1.53
C CYS A 12 15.18 13.26 -1.07
N LYS A 13 15.40 14.42 -1.70
CA LYS A 13 14.74 15.69 -1.45
C LYS A 13 13.21 15.56 -1.43
N LYS A 14 12.62 16.17 -0.39
CA LYS A 14 11.20 16.42 -0.24
C LYS A 14 10.83 17.57 -1.17
N GLU A 15 10.04 17.31 -2.21
CA GLU A 15 9.29 18.39 -2.88
C GLU A 15 7.82 18.25 -2.52
N LEU A 16 7.39 19.24 -1.74
CA LEU A 16 6.06 19.46 -1.22
C LEU A 16 5.18 20.00 -2.35
N SER A 17 4.18 19.23 -2.79
CA SER A 17 3.00 19.83 -3.40
C SER A 17 1.78 19.48 -2.56
N SER A 18 1.48 20.40 -1.65
CA SER A 18 0.26 20.47 -0.87
C SER A 18 -0.98 20.43 -1.76
N ASN A 19 -1.81 19.41 -1.61
CA ASN A 19 -3.25 19.54 -1.84
C ASN A 19 -4.00 18.98 -0.62
N LYS A 20 -4.41 19.92 0.24
CA LYS A 20 -5.30 19.71 1.39
C LYS A 20 -6.59 19.03 0.93
N SER A 21 -6.95 17.93 1.59
CA SER A 21 -8.36 17.59 1.80
C SER A 21 -8.46 17.06 3.22
N ASP A 22 -8.88 17.97 4.09
CA ASP A 22 -9.36 17.71 5.43
C ASP A 22 -10.62 16.83 5.32
N SER A 23 -10.60 15.68 5.99
CA SER A 23 -11.83 15.04 6.47
C SER A 23 -11.42 14.01 7.52
N GLU A 24 -11.64 14.40 8.77
CA GLU A 24 -11.74 13.50 9.90
C GLU A 24 -12.95 12.57 9.66
N ASN A 25 -12.79 11.26 9.84
CA ASN A 25 -13.86 10.45 10.44
C ASN A 25 -13.30 9.12 10.97
N SER A 26 -13.57 8.90 12.24
CA SER A 26 -13.37 7.69 13.02
C SER A 26 -14.30 6.56 12.52
N GLY A 27 -13.85 5.31 12.63
CA GLY A 27 -14.74 4.15 12.51
C GLY A 27 -14.12 3.00 11.73
N GLU A 28 -13.74 1.96 12.47
CA GLU A 28 -13.51 0.63 11.93
C GLU A 28 -14.82 0.09 11.35
N GLY A 29 -14.79 -0.29 10.07
CA GLY A 29 -15.90 -0.94 9.37
C GLY A 29 -15.40 -1.51 8.04
N PRO A 30 -16.02 -2.58 7.52
CA PRO A 30 -15.65 -3.12 6.21
C PRO A 30 -16.09 -2.12 5.15
N PHE A 31 -15.12 -1.39 4.57
CA PHE A 31 -15.40 -0.40 3.53
C PHE A 31 -15.71 -1.11 2.22
N GLN A 32 -16.99 -1.45 2.01
CA GLN A 32 -17.54 -1.69 0.68
C GLN A 32 -17.99 -0.35 0.10
N ASN A 33 -17.36 0.07 -0.98
CA ASN A 33 -17.86 1.12 -1.85
C ASN A 33 -17.87 0.62 -3.29
N ASP A 34 -18.95 -0.06 -3.66
CA ASP A 34 -19.33 -0.25 -5.05
C ASP A 34 -19.68 1.12 -5.65
N SER A 35 -18.89 1.58 -6.62
CA SER A 35 -19.26 2.73 -7.46
C SER A 35 -18.43 2.70 -8.72
N THR A 36 -19.01 2.08 -9.75
CA THR A 36 -18.70 2.24 -11.17
C THR A 36 -18.58 3.73 -11.52
N ASN A 37 -17.39 4.14 -11.98
CA ASN A 37 -17.24 5.26 -12.90
C ASN A 37 -15.85 5.20 -13.54
N GLU A 38 -15.91 5.28 -14.85
CA GLU A 38 -14.84 5.34 -15.83
C GLU A 38 -14.21 6.74 -15.76
N GLY A 39 -12.87 6.85 -15.82
CA GLY A 39 -12.22 8.12 -16.19
C GLY A 39 -11.46 8.94 -15.14
N ALA A 40 -11.25 8.47 -13.90
CA ALA A 40 -10.32 9.11 -12.97
C ALA A 40 -9.50 8.08 -12.16
N PRO A 41 -8.20 8.34 -11.86
CA PRO A 41 -7.43 7.54 -10.93
C PRO A 41 -8.03 7.73 -9.53
N LYS A 42 -9.03 6.91 -9.19
CA LYS A 42 -9.72 6.99 -7.90
C LYS A 42 -8.73 6.58 -6.81
N LYS A 43 -8.36 7.55 -5.97
CA LYS A 43 -7.73 7.30 -4.66
C LYS A 43 -8.56 6.22 -3.93
N GLY A 44 -7.99 5.03 -3.73
CA GLY A 44 -8.64 3.94 -2.99
C GLY A 44 -9.02 2.68 -3.80
N ARG A 45 -8.66 2.58 -5.09
CA ARG A 45 -8.87 1.32 -5.84
C ARG A 45 -7.78 0.27 -5.61
N SER A 46 -6.58 0.67 -5.18
CA SER A 46 -5.44 -0.25 -5.16
C SER A 46 -5.69 -1.44 -4.25
N LYS A 47 -6.29 -1.21 -3.06
CA LYS A 47 -6.70 -2.31 -2.18
C LYS A 47 -7.78 -3.18 -2.78
N SER A 48 -8.89 -2.60 -3.28
CA SER A 48 -10.01 -3.38 -3.80
C SER A 48 -9.56 -4.24 -4.98
N GLN A 49 -8.78 -3.67 -5.89
CA GLN A 49 -8.21 -4.39 -7.03
C GLN A 49 -7.28 -5.53 -6.59
N LEU A 50 -6.52 -5.34 -5.50
CA LEU A 50 -5.69 -6.41 -4.94
C LEU A 50 -6.55 -7.57 -4.40
N TYR A 51 -7.65 -7.25 -3.70
CA TYR A 51 -8.61 -8.25 -3.25
C TYR A 51 -9.27 -8.97 -4.42
N GLU A 52 -9.68 -8.24 -5.46
CA GLU A 52 -10.27 -8.80 -6.69
C GLU A 52 -9.32 -9.78 -7.38
N ILE A 53 -8.03 -9.42 -7.53
CA ILE A 53 -7.03 -10.33 -8.10
C ILE A 53 -6.90 -11.59 -7.24
N CYS A 54 -6.77 -11.44 -5.92
CA CYS A 54 -6.61 -12.60 -5.04
C CYS A 54 -7.85 -13.52 -5.12
N ALA A 55 -9.06 -12.94 -5.13
CA ALA A 55 -10.30 -13.69 -5.26
C ALA A 55 -10.41 -14.39 -6.64
N ALA A 56 -10.06 -13.68 -7.72
CA ALA A 56 -10.12 -14.22 -9.09
C ALA A 56 -9.15 -15.40 -9.30
N ASN A 57 -8.03 -15.41 -8.57
CA ASN A 57 -7.03 -16.47 -8.62
C ASN A 57 -7.18 -17.52 -7.49
N TYR A 58 -8.27 -17.46 -6.71
CA TYR A 58 -8.52 -18.36 -5.57
C TYR A 58 -7.38 -18.38 -4.52
N TRP A 59 -6.67 -17.27 -4.40
CA TRP A 59 -5.65 -17.08 -3.38
C TRP A 59 -6.26 -16.65 -2.05
N LYS A 60 -5.46 -16.73 -0.99
CA LYS A 60 -5.87 -16.16 0.30
C LYS A 60 -6.01 -14.63 0.17
N PRO A 61 -6.90 -14.01 0.95
CA PRO A 61 -7.01 -12.56 0.97
C PRO A 61 -5.66 -11.91 1.35
N PRO A 62 -5.31 -10.77 0.75
CA PRO A 62 -4.11 -10.03 1.08
C PRO A 62 -4.17 -9.53 2.53
N LEU A 63 -3.04 -9.58 3.23
CA LEU A 63 -2.89 -9.10 4.60
C LEU A 63 -2.24 -7.72 4.62
N PHE A 64 -2.78 -6.83 5.45
CA PHE A 64 -2.29 -5.48 5.63
C PHE A 64 -1.81 -5.30 7.06
N GLU A 65 -0.53 -5.01 7.25
CA GLU A 65 0.06 -4.87 8.57
C GLU A 65 0.70 -3.49 8.72
N CYS A 66 0.39 -2.79 9.82
CA CYS A 66 1.05 -1.53 10.19
C CYS A 66 2.37 -1.85 10.89
N CYS A 67 3.48 -1.76 10.16
CA CYS A 67 4.79 -2.16 10.68
C CYS A 67 5.48 -1.08 11.51
N LYS A 68 5.23 0.19 11.21
CA LYS A 68 5.88 1.31 11.89
C LYS A 68 4.90 2.45 12.13
N GLU A 69 4.93 2.97 13.35
CA GLU A 69 4.31 4.23 13.75
C GLU A 69 5.39 5.14 14.32
N GLU A 70 5.77 6.18 13.59
CA GLU A 70 6.94 7.01 13.92
C GLU A 70 6.56 8.48 14.01
N GLY A 71 7.28 9.24 14.84
CA GLY A 71 7.10 10.69 14.97
C GLY A 71 6.19 11.12 16.13
N PRO A 72 6.20 12.43 16.44
CA PRO A 72 5.37 13.00 17.51
C PRO A 72 3.89 12.90 17.15
N SER A 73 3.01 12.94 18.16
CA SER A 73 1.56 12.75 17.98
C SER A 73 0.93 13.56 16.83
N HIS A 74 1.36 14.81 16.65
CA HIS A 74 0.87 15.72 15.61
C HIS A 74 1.49 15.52 14.22
N ALA A 75 2.53 14.69 14.08
CA ALA A 75 3.20 14.40 12.82
C ALA A 75 3.51 12.90 12.68
N LYS A 76 2.66 12.05 13.26
CA LYS A 76 2.85 10.61 13.25
C LYS A 76 2.73 10.09 11.81
N MET A 77 3.73 9.32 11.40
CA MET A 77 3.77 8.62 10.12
C MET A 77 3.56 7.13 10.33
N PHE A 78 2.86 6.52 9.38
CA PHE A 78 2.50 5.12 9.38
C PHE A 78 3.13 4.46 8.16
N THR A 79 3.77 3.33 8.38
CA THR A 79 4.27 2.47 7.30
C THR A 79 3.50 1.16 7.33
N TYR A 80 2.93 0.79 6.20
CA TYR A 80 2.23 -0.47 6.04
C TYR A 80 3.00 -1.41 5.12
N LYS A 81 2.88 -2.71 5.39
CA LYS A 81 3.21 -3.74 4.41
C LYS A 81 1.96 -4.49 3.97
N VAL A 82 2.00 -4.97 2.75
CA VAL A 82 1.01 -5.85 2.14
C VAL A 82 1.66 -7.20 1.89
N ILE A 83 0.98 -8.27 2.29
CA ILE A 83 1.43 -9.64 2.10
C ILE A 83 0.39 -10.35 1.23
N VAL A 84 0.82 -10.94 0.12
CA VAL A 84 -0.01 -11.72 -0.79
C VAL A 84 0.59 -13.11 -0.96
N GLU A 85 -0.20 -14.15 -0.71
CA GLU A 85 0.21 -15.54 -0.94
C GLU A 85 -0.24 -15.98 -2.34
N ILE A 86 0.70 -16.00 -3.28
CA ILE A 86 0.51 -16.41 -4.67
C ILE A 86 0.62 -17.93 -4.72
N LYS A 87 -0.48 -18.60 -5.07
CA LYS A 87 -0.53 -20.06 -5.27
C LYS A 87 -0.71 -20.37 -6.75
N GLU A 88 0.39 -20.55 -7.46
CA GLU A 88 0.41 -21.13 -8.80
C GLU A 88 1.08 -22.51 -8.77
N ALA A 89 2.26 -22.67 -9.36
CA ALA A 89 3.03 -23.93 -9.34
C ALA A 89 3.74 -24.16 -7.99
N SER A 90 4.08 -23.07 -7.29
CA SER A 90 4.66 -23.06 -5.95
C SER A 90 4.02 -21.94 -5.13
N THR A 91 3.94 -22.11 -3.81
CA THR A 91 3.49 -21.05 -2.91
C THR A 91 4.57 -19.98 -2.78
N THR A 92 4.34 -18.82 -3.38
CA THR A 92 5.23 -17.65 -3.26
C THR A 92 4.55 -16.59 -2.43
N VAL A 93 5.27 -15.97 -1.50
CA VAL A 93 4.76 -14.88 -0.67
C VAL A 93 5.34 -13.57 -1.19
N LEU A 94 4.47 -12.68 -1.67
CA LEU A 94 4.82 -11.33 -2.07
C LEU A 94 4.65 -10.39 -0.87
N GLU A 95 5.71 -9.73 -0.47
CA GLU A 95 5.69 -8.69 0.55
C GLU A 95 6.03 -7.33 -0.08
N CYS A 96 5.16 -6.35 0.11
CA CYS A 96 5.32 -5.00 -0.44
C CYS A 96 5.20 -3.96 0.67
N PHE A 97 6.23 -3.13 0.83
CA PHE A 97 6.25 -2.06 1.82
C PHE A 97 5.86 -0.73 1.18
N GLY A 98 4.88 -0.06 1.77
CA GLY A 98 4.50 1.30 1.39
C GLY A 98 5.48 2.34 1.93
N ALA A 99 5.48 3.53 1.33
CA ALA A 99 6.18 4.67 1.91
C ALA A 99 5.47 5.14 3.19
N PRO A 100 6.19 5.75 4.16
CA PRO A 100 5.57 6.36 5.32
C PRO A 100 4.55 7.43 4.93
N ARG A 101 3.33 7.37 5.47
CA ARG A 101 2.26 8.37 5.23
C ARG A 101 1.65 8.85 6.53
N LEU A 102 1.12 10.08 6.54
CA LEU A 102 0.46 10.66 7.71
C LEU A 102 -0.86 9.97 8.08
N LYS A 103 -1.49 9.28 7.12
CA LYS A 103 -2.75 8.56 7.31
C LYS A 103 -2.54 7.06 7.11
N LYS A 104 -3.02 6.24 8.07
CA LYS A 104 -3.00 4.77 7.97
C LYS A 104 -3.61 4.25 6.67
N LYS A 105 -4.74 4.83 6.27
CA LYS A 105 -5.41 4.48 5.00
C LYS A 105 -4.49 4.69 3.81
N GLU A 106 -3.85 5.86 3.70
CA GLU A 106 -2.96 6.19 2.58
C GLU A 106 -1.70 5.34 2.58
N ALA A 107 -1.11 5.05 3.75
CA ALA A 107 0.03 4.15 3.87
C ALA A 107 -0.30 2.76 3.32
N ALA A 108 -1.47 2.24 3.69
CA ALA A 108 -1.94 0.94 3.24
C ALA A 108 -2.34 0.92 1.76
N GLU A 109 -2.95 1.98 1.22
CA GLU A 109 -3.19 2.11 -0.24
C GLU A 109 -1.89 2.12 -1.04
N HIS A 110 -0.89 2.86 -0.56
CA HIS A 110 0.41 2.94 -1.22
C HIS A 110 1.14 1.60 -1.22
N ALA A 111 1.05 0.84 -0.13
CA ALA A 111 1.58 -0.53 -0.08
C ALA A 111 0.84 -1.46 -1.06
N ALA A 112 -0.50 -1.34 -1.15
CA ALA A 112 -1.29 -2.10 -2.12
C ALA A 112 -0.96 -1.75 -3.57
N GLU A 113 -0.69 -0.48 -3.87
CA GLU A 113 -0.34 -0.04 -5.21
C GLU A 113 0.95 -0.70 -5.71
N GLY A 114 1.97 -0.80 -4.85
CA GLY A 114 3.20 -1.53 -5.17
C GLY A 114 2.95 -3.01 -5.45
N ALA A 115 2.15 -3.68 -4.61
CA ALA A 115 1.76 -5.07 -4.82
C ALA A 115 0.98 -5.26 -6.12
N LEU A 116 0.02 -4.36 -6.40
CA LEU A 116 -0.81 -4.39 -7.59
C LEU A 116 0.03 -4.20 -8.86
N TRP A 117 0.99 -3.28 -8.83
CA TRP A 117 1.92 -3.05 -9.94
C TRP A 117 2.72 -4.31 -10.25
N TYR A 118 3.25 -4.98 -9.21
CA TYR A 118 4.00 -6.22 -9.38
C TYR A 118 3.14 -7.35 -9.97
N LEU A 119 1.93 -7.55 -9.41
CA LEU A 119 1.00 -8.57 -9.89
C LEU A 119 0.61 -8.35 -11.36
N LYS A 120 0.36 -7.10 -11.76
CA LYS A 120 0.10 -6.75 -13.17
C LYS A 120 1.30 -7.06 -14.06
N HIS A 121 2.52 -6.80 -13.60
CA HIS A 121 3.73 -7.03 -14.38
C HIS A 121 4.01 -8.51 -14.62
N ILE A 122 3.67 -9.38 -13.67
CA ILE A 122 3.81 -10.83 -13.82
C ILE A 122 2.60 -11.50 -14.51
N GLY A 123 1.56 -10.73 -14.85
CA GLY A 123 0.42 -11.19 -15.67
C GLY A 123 -0.93 -11.32 -14.95
N PHE A 124 -1.04 -10.95 -13.67
CA PHE A 124 -2.31 -10.95 -12.94
C PHE A 124 -2.99 -9.58 -13.01
N SER A 125 -4.09 -9.51 -13.76
CA SER A 125 -4.96 -8.35 -13.82
C SER A 125 -6.24 -8.57 -13.02
N PRO A 126 -6.82 -7.51 -12.42
CA PRO A 126 -8.19 -7.59 -11.92
C PRO A 126 -9.11 -7.90 -13.12
N LYS A 127 -10.10 -8.78 -12.93
CA LYS A 127 -11.07 -9.08 -13.99
C LYS A 127 -11.90 -7.84 -14.27
N ASP A 128 -11.81 -7.33 -15.48
CA ASP A 128 -12.77 -6.37 -16.03
C ASP A 128 -14.11 -7.11 -16.15
N ASN A 129 -15.15 -6.62 -15.45
CA ASN A 129 -16.47 -7.24 -15.41
C ASN A 129 -17.51 -6.26 -15.95
#